data_AF-A0A832LUT0-F1
#
_entry.id   AF-A0A832LUT0-F1
#
_cell.length_a   1.000
_cell.length_b   1.000
_cell.length_c   1.000
_cell.angle_alpha   90.00
_cell.angle_beta   90.00
_cell.angle_gamma   90.00
#
_symmetry.space_group_name_H-M   'P 1'
#
loop_
_entity.id
_entity.type
_entity.pdbx_description
1 polymer ?
#
loop_
_entity_poly.entity_id
_entity_poly.type
_entity_poly.pdbx_seq_one_letter_code
_entity_poly.pdbx_strand_id
1 'polypeptide(L)' 'MKLPDIQSSHPEEQIPIEKVGIKNLRYPIKVLDRSKGYQETVGEFNLYVDL' A
#
# COMPACT_ATOMS: atom_id res chain seq x y z
N MET A 1 -37.19 14.77 2.17
CA MET A 1 -35.88 15.38 2.52
C MET A 1 -34.79 14.53 1.89
N LYS A 2 -33.81 15.15 1.23
CA LYS A 2 -32.66 14.47 0.62
C LYS A 2 -31.54 14.43 1.65
N LEU A 3 -30.97 13.25 1.91
CA LEU A 3 -29.83 13.12 2.81
C LEU A 3 -28.67 13.94 2.21
N PRO A 4 -28.07 14.88 2.96
CA PRO A 4 -26.91 15.60 2.46
C PRO A 4 -25.75 14.63 2.25
N ASP A 5 -25.03 14.80 1.15
CA ASP A 5 -23.81 14.05 0.86
C ASP A 5 -22.64 14.65 1.63
N ILE A 6 -22.42 14.12 2.83
CA ILE A 6 -21.36 14.55 3.74
C ILE A 6 -19.98 14.12 3.20
N GLN A 7 -19.91 13.00 2.48
CA GLN A 7 -18.62 12.46 2.02
C GLN A 7 -18.00 13.30 0.91
N SER A 8 -18.82 13.90 0.06
CA SER A 8 -18.35 14.83 -0.99
C SER A 8 -18.09 16.25 -0.48
N SER A 9 -18.39 16.54 0.80
CA SER A 9 -18.17 17.87 1.38
C SER A 9 -16.70 18.08 1.77
N HIS A 10 -16.25 19.34 1.75
CA HIS A 10 -14.89 19.66 2.19
C HIS A 10 -14.79 19.44 3.70
N PRO A 11 -13.76 18.73 4.21
CA PRO A 11 -13.61 18.53 5.63
C PRO A 11 -13.29 19.87 6.32
N GLU A 12 -13.89 20.11 7.48
CA GLU A 12 -13.65 21.33 8.28
C GLU A 12 -12.25 21.31 8.93
N GLU A 13 -11.66 20.13 9.11
CA GLU A 13 -10.34 19.91 9.69
C GLU A 13 -9.44 19.10 8.75
N GLN A 14 -8.17 19.47 8.65
CA GLN A 14 -7.17 18.67 7.94
C GLN A 14 -6.64 17.57 8.85
N ILE A 15 -6.85 16.32 8.47
CA ILE A 15 -6.26 15.16 9.15
C ILE A 15 -4.97 14.79 8.43
N PRO A 16 -3.80 14.83 9.09
CA PRO A 16 -2.54 14.46 8.46
C PRO A 16 -2.55 12.97 8.11
N ILE A 17 -1.96 12.63 6.96
CA ILE A 17 -1.80 11.24 6.55
C ILE A 17 -0.45 10.77 7.10
N GLU A 18 -0.45 9.96 8.15
CA GLU A 18 0.81 9.52 8.75
C GLU A 18 1.63 8.63 7.81
N LYS A 19 0.97 7.69 7.10
CA LYS A 19 1.60 6.79 6.12
C LYS A 19 0.69 6.58 4.93
N VAL A 20 1.28 6.67 3.74
CA VAL A 20 0.60 6.38 2.46
C VAL A 20 1.40 5.37 1.66
N GLY A 21 0.72 4.56 0.85
CA GLY A 21 1.40 3.60 0.00
C GLY A 21 0.49 2.55 -0.62
N ILE A 22 1.09 1.44 -1.04
CA ILE A 22 0.40 0.31 -1.68
C ILE A 22 0.47 -0.94 -0.81
N LYS A 23 -0.61 -1.72 -0.81
CA LYS A 23 -0.69 -3.02 -0.11
C LYS A 23 -1.00 -4.15 -1.07
N ASN A 24 -0.60 -5.36 -0.70
CA ASN A 24 -0.87 -6.61 -1.42
C ASN A 24 -0.33 -6.61 -2.87
N LEU A 25 0.81 -5.97 -3.11
CA LEU A 25 1.46 -6.00 -4.43
C LEU A 25 2.11 -7.36 -4.64
N ARG A 26 1.68 -8.09 -5.67
CA ARG A 26 2.33 -9.33 -6.12
C ARG A 26 3.31 -9.04 -7.25
N TYR A 27 4.58 -9.42 -7.08
CA TYR A 27 5.62 -9.11 -8.06
C TYR A 27 6.67 -10.23 -8.18
N PRO A 28 7.10 -10.63 -9.40
CA PRO A 28 8.16 -11.61 -9.59
C PRO A 28 9.50 -11.12 -9.04
N ILE A 29 10.20 -11.99 -8.32
CA ILE A 29 11.51 -11.69 -7.73
C ILE A 29 12.45 -12.89 -7.85
N LYS A 30 13.75 -12.59 -7.75
CA LYS A 30 14.82 -13.57 -7.63
C LYS A 30 15.42 -13.51 -6.22
N VAL A 31 15.48 -14.64 -5.54
CA VAL A 31 15.99 -14.77 -4.17
C VAL A 31 17.28 -15.59 -4.18
N LEU A 32 18.29 -15.15 -3.42
CA LEU A 32 19.50 -15.94 -3.19
C LEU A 32 19.25 -16.95 -2.06
N ASP A 33 19.09 -18.22 -2.43
CA ASP A 33 19.01 -19.37 -1.54
C ASP A 33 20.42 -19.83 -1.11
N ARG A 34 20.59 -20.06 0.19
CA ARG A 34 21.88 -20.44 0.79
C ARG A 34 22.41 -21.80 0.30
N SER A 35 21.53 -22.69 -0.16
CA SER A 35 21.84 -24.07 -0.56
C SER A 35 21.72 -24.32 -2.06
N LYS A 36 20.81 -23.60 -2.74
CA LYS A 36 20.44 -23.82 -4.14
C LYS A 36 20.85 -22.69 -5.08
N GLY A 37 21.59 -21.69 -4.60
CA GLY A 37 22.00 -20.56 -5.42
C GLY A 37 20.83 -19.58 -5.60
N TYR A 38 20.30 -19.41 -6.80
CA TYR A 38 19.19 -18.48 -7.03
C TYR A 38 17.86 -19.18 -7.30
N GLN A 39 16.78 -18.63 -6.77
CA GLN A 39 15.41 -19.10 -6.99
C GLN A 39 14.52 -17.96 -7.49
N GLU A 40 13.78 -18.21 -8.57
CA GLU A 40 12.71 -17.34 -9.07
C GLU A 40 11.40 -17.65 -8.32
N THR A 41 10.68 -16.62 -7.86
CA THR A 41 9.39 -16.75 -7.16
C THR A 41 8.54 -15.48 -7.31
N VAL A 42 7.33 -15.47 -6.75
CA VAL A 42 6.48 -14.27 -6.64
C VAL A 42 6.41 -13.84 -5.19
N GLY A 43 6.85 -12.62 -4.90
CA GLY A 43 6.75 -12.00 -3.58
C GLY A 43 5.47 -11.19 -3.42
N GLU A 44 5.03 -11.02 -2.18
CA GLU A 44 3.94 -10.11 -1.79
C GLU A 44 4.51 -8.96 -0.97
N PHE A 45 4.21 -7.73 -1.37
CA PHE A 45 4.84 -6.51 -0.84
C PHE A 45 3.81 -5.50 -0.36
N ASN A 46 4.16 -4.83 0.73
CA ASN A 46 3.50 -3.65 1.22
C ASN A 46 4.55 -2.53 1.27
N LEU A 47 4.31 -1.43 0.55
CA LEU A 47 5.25 -0.31 0.42
C LEU A 47 4.60 0.94 0.98
N TYR A 48 5.31 1.69 1.82
CA TYR A 48 4.79 2.89 2.50
C TYR A 48 5.85 3.99 2.57
N VAL A 49 5.39 5.23 2.61
CA VAL A 49 6.17 6.43 2.95
C VAL A 49 5.44 7.24 4.01
N ASP A 50 6.21 7.95 4.84
CA ASP A 50 5.68 8.97 5.75
C ASP A 50 5.39 10.26 4.95
N LEU A 51 4.35 11.02 5.30
CA LEU A 51 3.94 12.26 4.63
C LEU A 51 4.01 13.48 5.57
#